data_AF-A0A2R2MRI1-F1
#
_entry.id   AF-A0A2R2MRI1-F1
#
_cell.length_a   1.000
_cell.length_b   1.000
_cell.length_c   1.000
_cell.angle_alpha   90.00
_cell.angle_beta   90.00
_cell.angle_gamma   90.00
#
_symmetry.space_group_name_H-M   'P 1'
#
loop_
_entity.id
_entity.type
_entity.pdbx_description
1 polymer ?
#
loop_
_entity_poly.entity_id
_entity_poly.type
_entity_poly.pdbx_seq_one_letter_code
_entity_poly.pdbx_strand_id
1 'polypeptide(L)'
;MPKQERDRGNATDGEQNQWVLIAPEAIFSCETSEAPNVSFCKLRHPKTEEGAIFLFSSDNRQVFEVLQHKREFGSWIIEQTIQKDSSLLISTPVDPLFLSLPYLIKSAKVISIIIIIISLVGGYTCVKQAENLACWCKVDMATD
;
A
#
# COMPACT_ATOMS: atom_id res chain seq x y z
N MET A 1 -50.02 -30.91 35.13
CA MET A 1 -48.55 -30.85 34.95
C MET A 1 -48.22 -29.54 34.25
N PRO A 2 -47.40 -28.65 34.85
CA PRO A 2 -47.07 -27.38 34.23
C PRO A 2 -46.08 -27.59 33.08
N LYS A 3 -46.29 -26.87 31.98
CA LYS A 3 -45.41 -26.85 30.81
C LYS A 3 -44.07 -26.21 31.22
N GLN A 4 -42.98 -26.95 31.07
CA GLN A 4 -41.64 -26.42 31.25
C GLN A 4 -41.19 -25.76 29.94
N GLU A 5 -41.40 -24.45 29.86
CA GLU A 5 -40.83 -23.61 28.82
C GLU A 5 -39.32 -23.48 29.09
N ARG A 6 -38.53 -24.11 28.24
CA ARG A 6 -37.07 -24.03 28.30
C ARG A 6 -36.66 -22.78 27.52
N ASP A 7 -36.56 -21.67 28.23
CA ASP A 7 -36.04 -20.41 27.69
C ASP A 7 -34.70 -20.68 27.01
N ARG A 8 -34.66 -20.40 25.69
CA ARG A 8 -33.45 -20.44 24.89
C ARG A 8 -32.51 -19.37 25.44
N GLY A 9 -31.41 -19.81 26.06
CA GLY A 9 -30.27 -18.95 26.31
C GLY A 9 -29.88 -18.25 25.00
N ASN A 10 -29.85 -16.93 25.05
CA ASN A 10 -29.32 -16.08 24.01
C ASN A 10 -27.80 -16.28 23.97
N ALA A 11 -27.34 -17.31 23.26
CA ALA A 11 -25.96 -17.41 22.85
C ALA A 11 -25.76 -16.41 21.71
N THR A 12 -25.24 -15.23 22.04
CA THR A 12 -24.51 -14.43 21.05
C THR A 12 -23.25 -15.21 20.71
N ASP A 13 -23.41 -16.20 19.84
CA ASP A 13 -22.31 -16.90 19.18
C ASP A 13 -21.60 -15.85 18.34
N GLY A 14 -20.57 -15.23 18.92
CA GLY A 14 -19.70 -14.35 18.17
C GLY A 14 -19.02 -15.21 17.12
N GLU A 15 -19.54 -15.19 15.90
CA GLU A 15 -18.98 -15.92 14.77
C GLU A 15 -17.48 -15.62 14.70
N GLN A 16 -16.65 -16.58 15.11
CA GLN A 16 -15.20 -16.44 15.05
C GLN A 16 -14.82 -16.38 13.57
N ASN A 17 -14.51 -15.18 13.10
CA ASN A 17 -14.19 -14.97 11.70
C ASN A 17 -12.72 -15.34 11.45
N GLN A 18 -12.51 -16.59 11.08
CA GLN A 18 -11.21 -17.13 10.72
C GLN A 18 -10.89 -16.82 9.25
N TRP A 19 -9.62 -16.83 8.85
CA TRP A 19 -9.23 -16.57 7.46
C TRP A 19 -8.10 -17.51 7.07
N VAL A 20 -8.20 -18.11 5.88
CA VAL A 20 -7.16 -18.98 5.33
C VAL A 20 -6.35 -18.20 4.31
N LEU A 21 -5.05 -18.03 4.57
CA LEU A 21 -4.11 -17.33 3.71
C LEU A 21 -3.00 -18.27 3.23
N ILE A 22 -2.79 -18.33 1.92
CA ILE A 22 -1.61 -18.95 1.32
C ILE A 22 -0.56 -17.86 1.13
N ALA A 23 0.57 -18.02 1.83
CA ALA A 23 1.65 -17.06 1.85
C ALA A 23 3.02 -17.73 1.58
N PRO A 24 3.86 -17.14 0.72
CA PRO A 24 5.26 -17.51 0.62
C PRO A 24 5.98 -17.47 1.98
N GLU A 25 6.82 -18.46 2.24
CA GLU A 25 7.56 -18.57 3.51
C GLU A 25 8.50 -17.37 3.75
N ALA A 26 9.01 -16.78 2.66
CA ALA A 26 9.85 -15.59 2.69
C ALA A 26 9.21 -14.36 3.37
N ILE A 27 7.89 -14.31 3.49
CA ILE A 27 7.21 -13.21 4.21
C ILE A 27 7.53 -13.25 5.71
N PHE A 28 7.78 -14.46 6.24
CA PHE A 28 7.99 -14.70 7.66
C PHE A 28 9.47 -14.86 8.02
N SER A 29 10.38 -14.89 7.04
CA SER A 29 11.81 -15.00 7.29
C SER A 29 12.34 -13.70 7.89
N CYS A 30 12.49 -13.68 9.22
CA CYS A 30 13.18 -12.63 9.96
C CYS A 30 14.54 -13.17 10.42
N GLU A 31 15.63 -12.53 10.04
CA GLU A 31 16.98 -12.92 10.48
C GLU A 31 17.28 -12.47 11.93
N THR A 32 16.39 -11.68 12.51
CA THR A 32 16.52 -11.14 13.88
C THR A 32 15.71 -12.00 14.85
N SER A 33 16.21 -12.17 16.08
CA SER A 33 15.59 -12.95 17.18
C SER A 33 14.28 -12.34 17.72
N GLU A 34 13.55 -11.60 16.89
CA GLU A 34 12.27 -10.98 17.19
C GLU A 34 11.19 -11.62 16.31
N ALA A 35 9.96 -11.68 16.83
CA ALA A 35 8.84 -12.23 16.08
C ALA A 35 8.67 -11.48 14.73
N PRO A 36 8.34 -12.18 13.63
CA PRO A 36 8.20 -11.55 12.32
C PRO A 36 7.10 -10.48 12.37
N ASN A 37 7.50 -9.22 12.15
CA ASN A 37 6.58 -8.09 12.08
C ASN A 37 5.97 -8.03 10.67
N VAL A 38 4.83 -8.67 10.46
CA VAL A 38 4.14 -8.66 9.17
C VAL A 38 2.96 -7.70 9.26
N SER A 39 2.80 -6.83 8.26
CA SER A 39 1.73 -5.81 8.28
C SER A 39 0.84 -5.84 7.04
N PHE A 40 -0.48 -5.72 7.27
CA PHE A 40 -1.48 -5.57 6.21
C PHE A 40 -1.81 -4.09 6.04
N CYS A 41 -1.81 -3.61 4.80
CA CYS A 41 -2.13 -2.24 4.45
C CYS A 41 -3.09 -2.19 3.26
N LYS A 42 -4.05 -1.25 3.30
CA LYS A 42 -4.95 -1.01 2.17
C LYS A 42 -4.38 0.11 1.29
N LEU A 43 -4.05 -0.20 0.04
CA LEU A 43 -3.52 0.76 -0.93
C LEU A 43 -4.38 0.76 -2.21
N ARG A 44 -4.16 1.74 -3.08
CA ARG A 44 -4.83 1.78 -4.39
C ARG A 44 -4.16 0.82 -5.36
N HIS A 45 -4.95 -0.01 -6.03
CA HIS A 45 -4.47 -0.90 -7.07
C HIS A 45 -4.01 -0.07 -8.28
N PRO A 46 -2.78 -0.25 -8.80
CA PRO A 46 -2.20 0.65 -9.80
C PRO A 46 -2.93 0.65 -11.15
N LYS A 47 -3.64 -0.45 -11.47
CA LYS A 47 -4.43 -0.59 -12.72
C LYS A 47 -5.89 -0.11 -12.60
N THR A 48 -6.59 -0.43 -11.51
CA THR A 48 -8.03 -0.20 -11.35
C THR A 48 -8.35 1.00 -10.45
N GLU A 49 -7.34 1.52 -9.74
CA GLU A 49 -7.45 2.56 -8.71
C GLU A 49 -8.34 2.21 -7.50
N GLU A 50 -8.89 1.00 -7.45
CA GLU A 50 -9.69 0.50 -6.33
C GLU A 50 -8.82 0.15 -5.12
N GLY A 51 -9.43 0.10 -3.93
CA GLY A 51 -8.71 -0.26 -2.71
C GLY A 51 -8.42 -1.75 -2.63
N ALA A 52 -7.15 -2.13 -2.77
CA ALA A 52 -6.65 -3.49 -2.62
C ALA A 52 -5.85 -3.65 -1.32
N ILE A 53 -5.73 -4.88 -0.84
CA ILE A 53 -4.99 -5.22 0.38
C ILE A 53 -3.60 -5.71 -0.02
N PHE A 54 -2.57 -5.13 0.60
CA PHE A 54 -1.18 -5.50 0.44
C PHE A 54 -0.61 -5.97 1.77
N LEU A 55 0.35 -6.87 1.68
CA LEU A 55 1.08 -7.48 2.78
C LEU A 55 2.55 -7.13 2.65
N PHE A 56 3.13 -6.60 3.71
CA PHE A 56 4.55 -6.24 3.78
C PHE A 56 5.30 -7.28 4.59
N SER A 57 6.45 -7.71 4.07
CA SER A 57 7.41 -8.54 4.79
C SER A 57 8.02 -7.79 5.97
N SER A 58 8.59 -8.52 6.93
CA SER A 58 9.18 -7.92 8.14
C SER A 58 10.38 -7.03 7.89
N ASP A 59 11.08 -7.22 6.77
CA ASP A 59 12.17 -6.35 6.33
C ASP A 59 11.70 -5.15 5.50
N ASN A 60 10.39 -5.03 5.23
CA ASN A 60 9.76 -4.04 4.34
C ASN A 60 10.36 -3.98 2.91
N ARG A 61 11.08 -5.01 2.47
CA ARG A 61 11.68 -5.06 1.12
C ARG A 61 10.75 -5.70 0.10
N GLN A 62 9.91 -6.62 0.55
CA GLN A 62 8.99 -7.36 -0.30
C GLN A 62 7.55 -6.94 -0.02
N VAL A 63 6.79 -6.82 -1.09
CA VAL A 63 5.38 -6.46 -1.04
C VAL A 63 4.61 -7.55 -1.75
N PHE A 64 3.50 -7.97 -1.16
CA PHE A 64 2.62 -8.98 -1.72
C PHE A 64 1.22 -8.41 -1.83
N GLU A 65 0.58 -8.64 -2.96
CA GLU A 65 -0.84 -8.36 -3.14
C GLU A 65 -1.66 -9.54 -2.60
N VAL A 66 -2.65 -9.24 -1.76
CA VAL A 66 -3.55 -10.24 -1.18
C VAL A 66 -4.83 -10.29 -2.01
N LEU A 67 -5.01 -11.41 -2.70
CA LEU A 67 -6.16 -11.70 -3.53
C LEU A 67 -7.13 -12.60 -2.77
N GLN A 68 -8.42 -12.27 -2.81
CA GLN A 68 -9.48 -13.11 -2.25
C GLN A 68 -10.17 -13.91 -3.35
N HIS A 69 -10.11 -15.22 -3.25
CA HIS A 69 -10.87 -16.13 -4.09
C HIS A 69 -12.03 -16.71 -3.29
N LYS A 70 -13.26 -16.34 -3.65
CA LYS A 70 -14.48 -16.88 -3.04
C LYS A 70 -15.13 -17.90 -3.96
N ARG A 71 -15.52 -19.05 -3.42
CA ARG A 71 -16.27 -20.09 -4.14
C ARG A 71 -17.73 -20.09 -3.72
N GLU A 72 -18.64 -20.38 -4.64
CA GLU A 72 -20.08 -20.38 -4.33
C GLU A 72 -20.48 -21.48 -3.35
N PHE A 73 -19.85 -22.65 -3.47
CA PHE A 73 -20.12 -23.79 -2.61
C PHE A 73 -18.81 -24.30 -2.00
N GLY A 74 -18.75 -24.30 -0.68
CA GLY A 74 -17.60 -24.80 0.07
C GLY A 74 -17.57 -24.25 1.49
N SER A 75 -16.84 -24.93 2.35
CA SER A 75 -16.57 -24.54 3.73
C SER A 75 -15.19 -25.02 4.11
N TRP A 76 -14.49 -24.28 4.95
CA TRP A 76 -13.24 -24.74 5.54
C TRP A 76 -13.53 -25.51 6.83
N ILE A 77 -12.82 -26.61 7.01
CA ILE A 77 -12.76 -27.31 8.28
C ILE A 77 -11.39 -26.99 8.86
N ILE A 78 -11.35 -26.20 9.92
CA ILE A 78 -10.12 -25.77 10.57
C ILE A 78 -10.13 -26.42 11.95
N GLU A 79 -9.29 -27.44 12.13
CA GLU A 79 -9.25 -28.25 13.35
C GLU A 79 -10.63 -28.83 13.75
N GLN A 80 -11.28 -28.26 14.76
CA GLN A 80 -12.60 -28.65 15.27
C GLN A 80 -13.70 -27.64 14.92
N THR A 81 -13.38 -26.57 14.20
CA THR A 81 -14.34 -25.54 13.77
C THR A 81 -14.70 -25.72 12.30
N ILE A 82 -15.95 -25.41 11.96
CA ILE A 82 -16.43 -25.35 10.58
C ILE A 82 -16.65 -23.90 10.22
N GLN A 83 -15.82 -23.38 9.33
CA GLN A 83 -16.00 -22.07 8.75
C GLN A 83 -16.84 -22.20 7.47
N LYS A 84 -18.05 -21.62 7.51
CA LYS A 84 -18.98 -21.64 6.37
C LYS A 84 -18.51 -20.78 5.20
N ASP A 85 -17.67 -19.77 5.46
CA ASP A 85 -17.12 -18.96 4.37
C ASP A 85 -16.03 -19.73 3.64
N SER A 86 -16.14 -19.77 2.32
CA SER A 86 -15.24 -20.49 1.41
C SER A 86 -14.08 -19.63 0.91
N SER A 87 -13.95 -18.40 1.43
CA SER A 87 -12.94 -17.45 0.99
C SER A 87 -11.55 -18.00 1.24
N LEU A 88 -10.73 -17.98 0.19
CA LEU A 88 -9.31 -18.29 0.24
C LEU A 88 -8.53 -17.03 -0.09
N LEU A 89 -7.64 -16.61 0.82
CA LEU A 89 -6.71 -15.53 0.55
C LEU A 89 -5.44 -16.12 -0.05
N ILE A 90 -4.95 -15.51 -1.13
CA ILE A 90 -3.71 -15.89 -1.81
C ILE A 90 -2.86 -14.63 -1.88
N SER A 91 -1.63 -14.71 -1.40
CA SER A 91 -0.68 -13.62 -1.55
C SER A 91 0.25 -13.87 -2.74
N THR A 92 0.43 -12.86 -3.56
CA THR A 92 1.29 -12.90 -4.76
C THR A 92 2.32 -11.78 -4.68
N PRO A 93 3.61 -12.02 -4.95
CA PRO A 93 4.63 -10.98 -4.89
C PRO A 93 4.37 -9.91 -5.95
N VAL A 94 4.48 -8.65 -5.55
CA VAL A 94 4.32 -7.47 -6.42
C VAL A 94 5.54 -6.57 -6.31
N ASP A 95 6.01 -6.07 -7.45
CA ASP A 95 7.11 -5.10 -7.48
C ASP A 95 6.62 -3.73 -6.96
N PRO A 96 7.28 -3.13 -5.94
CA PRO A 96 6.94 -1.80 -5.43
C PRO A 96 6.94 -0.70 -6.50
N LEU A 97 7.68 -0.87 -7.59
CA LEU A 97 7.69 0.04 -8.73
C LEU A 97 6.27 0.24 -9.28
N PHE A 98 5.44 -0.82 -9.34
CA PHE A 98 4.07 -0.70 -9.84
C PHE A 98 3.19 0.17 -8.95
N LEU A 99 3.45 0.23 -7.64
CA LEU A 99 2.72 1.11 -6.72
C LEU A 99 3.10 2.57 -6.93
N SER A 100 4.37 2.87 -7.21
CA SER A 100 4.86 4.25 -7.42
C SER A 100 4.55 4.81 -8.81
N LEU A 101 4.52 3.95 -9.83
CA LEU A 101 4.30 4.32 -11.23
C LEU A 101 3.08 5.22 -11.48
N PRO A 102 1.86 4.91 -10.99
CA PRO A 102 0.70 5.78 -11.21
C PRO A 102 0.88 7.17 -10.58
N TYR A 103 1.61 7.28 -9.46
CA TYR A 103 1.89 8.58 -8.84
C TYR A 103 2.91 9.38 -9.64
N LEU A 104 3.95 8.73 -10.17
CA LEU A 104 4.94 9.36 -11.04
C LEU A 104 4.33 9.86 -12.35
N ILE A 105 3.44 9.07 -12.97
CA ILE A 105 2.75 9.49 -14.20
C ILE A 105 1.81 10.67 -13.90
N LYS A 106 1.13 10.66 -12.75
CA LYS A 106 0.27 11.78 -12.31
C LYS A 106 1.09 13.05 -12.07
N SER A 107 2.23 12.95 -11.38
CA SER A 107 3.09 14.11 -11.11
C SER A 107 3.78 14.64 -12.36
N ALA A 108 4.23 13.79 -13.29
CA ALA A 108 4.85 14.20 -14.54
C ALA A 108 3.91 15.05 -15.42
N LYS A 109 2.61 14.72 -15.45
CA LYS A 109 1.60 15.54 -16.13
C LYS A 109 1.46 16.92 -15.50
N VAL A 110 1.43 16.98 -14.17
CA VAL A 110 1.36 18.23 -13.42
C VAL A 110 2.61 19.08 -13.65
N ILE A 111 3.80 18.47 -13.62
CA ILE A 111 5.08 19.14 -13.90
C ILE A 111 5.10 19.68 -15.34
N SER A 112 4.64 18.90 -16.31
CA SER A 112 4.55 19.34 -17.71
C SER A 112 3.62 20.55 -17.86
N ILE A 113 2.47 20.55 -17.18
CA ILE A 113 1.55 21.69 -17.15
C ILE A 113 2.19 22.91 -16.48
N ILE A 114 2.87 22.73 -15.35
CA ILE A 114 3.57 23.82 -14.65
C ILE A 114 4.66 24.43 -15.52
N ILE A 115 5.47 23.63 -16.23
CA ILE A 115 6.51 24.12 -17.14
C ILE A 115 5.90 24.89 -18.32
N ILE A 116 4.78 24.40 -18.88
CA ILE A 116 4.07 25.10 -19.95
C ILE A 116 3.50 26.43 -19.44
N ILE A 117 2.90 26.47 -18.25
CA ILE A 117 2.40 27.70 -17.63
C ILE A 117 3.56 28.66 -17.34
N ILE A 118 4.69 28.21 -16.79
CA ILE A 118 5.89 29.04 -16.59
C ILE A 118 6.42 29.55 -17.93
N SER A 119 6.32 28.79 -19.01
CA SER A 119 6.75 29.24 -20.34
C SER A 119 5.77 30.24 -20.97
N LEU A 120 4.46 30.09 -20.73
CA LEU A 120 3.41 30.98 -21.25
C LEU A 120 3.27 32.27 -20.42
N VAL A 121 3.52 32.19 -19.11
CA VAL A 121 3.49 33.32 -18.17
C VAL A 121 4.88 33.98 -18.07
N GLY A 122 5.97 33.21 -18.24
CA GLY A 122 7.36 33.66 -18.30
C GLY A 122 7.77 34.26 -19.65
N GLY A 123 6.89 34.22 -20.66
CA GLY A 123 7.01 35.04 -21.87
C GLY A 123 6.98 36.56 -21.60
N TYR A 124 6.68 36.98 -20.36
CA TYR A 124 6.71 38.39 -19.92
C TYR A 124 7.94 38.79 -19.10
N THR A 125 8.82 37.86 -18.70
CA THR A 125 10.15 38.26 -18.20
C THR A 125 11.10 38.39 -19.38
N CYS A 126 11.00 39.56 -20.00
CA CYS A 126 11.86 40.11 -21.02
C CYS A 126 13.32 39.64 -20.87
N VAL A 127 13.84 39.05 -21.95
CA VAL A 127 15.26 38.99 -22.28
C VAL A 127 15.81 40.42 -22.29
N LYS A 128 16.26 40.88 -21.12
CA LYS A 128 17.30 41.91 -20.98
C LYS A 128 18.24 41.51 -19.87
N GLN A 129 18.93 40.38 -20.07
CA GLN A 129 20.26 40.21 -19.50
C GLN A 129 21.20 41.09 -20.35
N ALA A 130 21.13 42.40 -20.11
CA ALA A 130 22.12 43.33 -20.58
C ALA A 130 23.47 42.94 -19.96
N GLU A 131 24.50 43.03 -20.79
CA GLU A 131 25.90 42.86 -20.46
C GLU A 131 26.26 43.57 -19.13
N ASN A 132 26.67 42.80 -18.13
CA ASN A 132 27.63 43.24 -17.11
C ASN A 132 28.11 42.05 -16.26
N LEU A 133 28.86 41.16 -16.91
CA LEU A 133 29.81 40.29 -16.21
C LEU A 133 31.02 41.15 -15.81
N ALA A 134 30.92 41.92 -14.72
CA ALA A 134 32.06 42.72 -14.23
C ALA A 134 32.18 42.86 -12.70
N CYS A 135 31.20 42.47 -11.91
CA CYS A 135 31.33 42.37 -10.44
C CYS A 135 30.69 41.03 -10.07
N TRP A 136 31.40 40.02 -9.58
CA TRP A 136 31.58 39.82 -8.14
C TRP A 136 32.59 38.66 -7.88
N CYS A 137 33.58 38.48 -8.76
CA CYS A 137 34.77 37.68 -8.43
C CYS A 137 35.90 38.61 -7.98
N LYS A 138 35.77 39.12 -6.75
CA LYS A 138 36.92 39.63 -5.98
C LYS A 138 36.74 39.21 -4.52
N VAL A 139 36.98 37.93 -4.26
CA VAL A 139 37.42 37.44 -2.95
C VAL A 139 38.93 37.59 -2.95
N ASP A 140 39.44 38.56 -2.19
CA ASP A 140 40.82 38.66 -1.69
C ASP A 140 40.72 39.58 -0.45
N MET A 141 40.71 39.06 0.79
CA MET A 141 41.88 38.73 1.59
C MET A 141 42.65 39.97 2.06
N ALA A 142 42.32 40.46 3.27
CA ALA A 142 43.22 41.23 4.12
C ALA A 142 42.72 41.24 5.58
N THR A 143 43.42 40.49 6.41
CA THR A 143 43.67 40.72 7.85
C THR A 143 44.08 42.18 8.13
N ASP A 144 43.47 42.80 9.14
CA ASP A 144 44.06 43.07 10.47
C ASP A 144 42.93 43.50 11.44
#